data_AF-K9Q381-F1
#
_entry.id   AF-K9Q381-F1
#
_cell.length_a   1.000
_cell.length_b   1.000
_cell.length_c   1.000
_cell.angle_alpha   90.00
_cell.angle_beta   90.00
_cell.angle_gamma   90.00
#
_symmetry.space_group_name_H-M   'P 1'
#
loop_
_entity.id
_entity.type
_entity.pdbx_description
1 polymer ?
#
loop_
_entity_poly.entity_id
_entity_poly.type
_entity_poly.pdbx_seq_one_letter_code
_entity_poly.pdbx_strand_id
1 'polypeptide(L)'
;MSDQVVKTETIGYFERIKNSIIGVFLGILLFLISFGVLYWNEGRIDLSKVAKTSTEIAATGAPTTDVGEFVSVTGNLNTTETLGDNPYLAPGNYIALERKTEMFAWVEQSSTETKKNTGGSETKTTTYSYEKRWTASPANSANFEQPSGHQNPTKTIDNESFKVGAANVGDYKLDLARLSYPVSTGVSLSPENVLPEYKSKQSGNYLFLGQGTLQAPQIGDIRLSYQSLPSDIQTTVFGELGASQSLAPHDTRGISVYRLLKGTREEAIASLASSHKTMTWILRFVGFGMMWAGLSMMVEPLSVVLDFIPFLGGLSRNASGFVAFILAAILSSVTILISIILHSPIMIFLALGLSGFAAYRWTKRRKNKTADASA
;
A
#
# COMPACT_ATOMS: atom_id res chain seq x y z
N MET A 1 -9.46 -19.16 29.61
CA MET A 1 -10.63 -19.25 28.72
C MET A 1 -10.69 -17.94 27.98
N SER A 2 -10.73 -17.95 26.66
CA SER A 2 -10.85 -16.73 25.84
C SER A 2 -12.18 -16.05 26.17
N ASP A 3 -12.16 -14.78 26.56
CA ASP A 3 -13.36 -13.98 26.74
C ASP A 3 -14.04 -13.84 25.36
N GLN A 4 -15.19 -14.50 25.21
CA GLN A 4 -15.91 -14.61 23.94
C GLN A 4 -17.39 -14.37 24.14
N VAL A 5 -17.96 -13.61 23.19
CA VAL A 5 -19.38 -13.29 23.12
C VAL A 5 -19.90 -13.76 21.78
N VAL A 6 -21.01 -14.49 21.78
CA VAL A 6 -21.61 -15.05 20.57
C VAL A 6 -22.95 -14.38 20.33
N LYS A 7 -23.11 -13.82 19.12
CA LYS A 7 -24.35 -13.22 18.65
C LYS A 7 -24.87 -14.01 17.47
N THR A 8 -26.13 -14.43 17.57
CA THR A 8 -26.79 -15.22 16.53
C THR A 8 -27.91 -14.42 15.92
N GLU A 9 -27.90 -14.29 14.60
CA GLU A 9 -28.95 -13.64 13.83
C GLU A 9 -29.47 -14.60 12.76
N THR A 10 -30.79 -14.67 12.59
CA THR A 10 -31.41 -15.49 11.53
C THR A 10 -31.97 -14.57 10.45
N ILE A 11 -31.45 -14.70 9.24
CA ILE A 11 -31.90 -13.95 8.07
C ILE A 11 -32.87 -14.83 7.28
N GLY A 12 -34.08 -14.31 7.07
CA GLY A 12 -35.12 -15.02 6.33
C GLY A 12 -34.76 -15.20 4.86
N TYR A 13 -35.28 -16.24 4.21
CA TYR A 13 -35.01 -16.54 2.79
C TYR A 13 -35.29 -15.34 1.85
N PHE A 14 -36.43 -14.66 2.04
CA PHE A 14 -36.81 -13.49 1.23
C PHE A 14 -35.85 -12.31 1.43
N GLU A 15 -35.38 -12.11 2.67
CA GLU A 15 -34.41 -11.08 2.99
C GLU A 15 -33.04 -11.37 2.36
N ARG A 16 -32.61 -12.66 2.34
CA ARG A 16 -31.41 -13.09 1.59
C ARG A 16 -31.52 -12.79 0.10
N ILE A 17 -32.68 -13.06 -0.51
CA ILE A 17 -32.93 -12.73 -1.93
C ILE A 17 -32.82 -11.21 -2.13
N LYS A 18 -33.52 -10.41 -1.31
CA LYS A 18 -33.47 -8.94 -1.40
C LYS A 18 -32.04 -8.41 -1.26
N ASN A 19 -31.29 -8.90 -0.28
CA ASN A 19 -29.90 -8.50 -0.04
C ASN A 19 -28.99 -8.89 -1.21
N SER A 20 -29.15 -10.08 -1.79
CA SER A 20 -28.39 -10.48 -2.99
C SER A 20 -28.68 -9.59 -4.20
N ILE A 21 -29.93 -9.14 -4.40
CA ILE A 21 -30.29 -8.22 -5.49
C ILE A 21 -29.60 -6.86 -5.31
N ILE A 22 -29.56 -6.33 -4.08
CA ILE A 22 -28.79 -5.11 -3.77
C ILE A 22 -27.30 -5.35 -4.05
N GLY A 23 -26.79 -6.53 -3.69
CA GLY A 23 -25.44 -6.99 -3.98
C GLY A 23 -25.10 -6.96 -5.48
N VAL A 24 -26.06 -7.23 -6.38
CA VAL A 24 -25.81 -7.16 -7.84
C VAL A 24 -25.37 -5.76 -8.27
N PHE A 25 -26.03 -4.70 -7.80
CA PHE A 25 -25.68 -3.33 -8.18
C PHE A 25 -24.28 -2.94 -7.71
N LEU A 26 -23.94 -3.30 -6.47
CA LEU A 26 -22.60 -3.10 -5.94
C LEU A 26 -21.57 -3.93 -6.71
N GLY A 27 -21.93 -5.17 -7.09
CA GLY A 27 -21.10 -6.05 -7.90
C GLY A 27 -20.80 -5.50 -9.29
N ILE A 28 -21.82 -4.95 -9.97
CA ILE A 28 -21.66 -4.27 -11.26
C ILE A 28 -20.73 -3.07 -11.12
N LEU A 29 -20.93 -2.23 -10.10
CA LEU A 29 -20.08 -1.07 -9.87
C LEU A 29 -18.62 -1.49 -9.63
N LEU A 30 -18.39 -2.49 -8.76
CA LEU A 30 -17.06 -3.00 -8.44
C LEU A 30 -16.37 -3.61 -9.68
N PHE A 31 -17.13 -4.36 -10.48
CA PHE A 31 -16.68 -4.92 -11.75
C PHE A 31 -16.24 -3.82 -12.73
N LEU A 32 -17.03 -2.75 -12.90
CA LEU A 32 -16.67 -1.63 -13.78
C LEU A 32 -15.45 -0.85 -13.27
N ILE A 33 -15.36 -0.57 -11.97
CA ILE A 33 -14.21 0.11 -11.36
C ILE A 33 -12.93 -0.71 -11.57
N SER A 34 -13.02 -2.04 -11.53
CA SER A 34 -11.85 -2.92 -11.70
C SER A 34 -11.13 -2.69 -13.04
N PHE A 35 -11.85 -2.41 -14.14
CA PHE A 35 -11.24 -2.06 -15.42
C PHE A 35 -10.47 -0.75 -15.33
N GLY A 36 -11.03 0.26 -14.67
CA GLY A 36 -10.36 1.54 -14.46
C GLY A 36 -9.07 1.40 -13.66
N VAL A 37 -9.10 0.63 -12.57
CA VAL A 37 -7.92 0.33 -11.74
C VAL A 37 -6.84 -0.39 -12.56
N LEU A 38 -7.20 -1.44 -13.30
CA LEU A 38 -6.26 -2.20 -14.12
C LEU A 38 -5.69 -1.36 -15.27
N TYR A 39 -6.53 -0.56 -15.93
CA TYR A 39 -6.11 0.32 -17.01
C TYR A 39 -5.14 1.39 -16.50
N TRP A 40 -5.53 2.15 -15.48
CA TRP A 40 -4.72 3.22 -14.88
C TRP A 40 -3.38 2.70 -14.33
N ASN A 41 -3.35 1.49 -13.76
CA ASN A 41 -2.14 0.89 -13.21
C ASN A 41 -0.99 0.79 -14.23
N GLU A 42 -1.27 0.45 -15.50
CA GLU A 42 -0.24 0.35 -16.53
C GLU A 42 0.23 1.72 -17.04
N GLY A 43 -0.57 2.77 -16.82
CA GLY A 43 -0.24 4.16 -17.17
C GLY A 43 0.57 4.90 -16.09
N ARG A 44 0.86 4.27 -14.94
CA ARG A 44 1.64 4.89 -13.87
C ARG A 44 3.05 5.23 -14.36
N ILE A 45 3.53 6.41 -13.95
CA ILE A 45 4.87 6.85 -14.30
C ILE A 45 5.90 6.05 -13.51
N ASP A 46 6.80 5.39 -14.25
CA ASP A 46 7.95 4.71 -13.69
C ASP A 46 9.04 5.73 -13.34
N LEU A 47 9.09 6.10 -12.05
CA LEU A 47 10.08 7.04 -11.53
C LEU A 47 11.52 6.59 -11.77
N SER A 48 11.80 5.29 -11.94
CA SER A 48 13.15 4.83 -12.26
C SER A 48 13.59 5.26 -13.66
N LYS A 49 12.65 5.32 -14.62
CA LYS A 49 12.94 5.81 -15.97
C LYS A 49 13.15 7.31 -15.99
N VAL A 50 12.40 8.04 -15.17
CA VAL A 50 12.59 9.49 -14.99
C VAL A 50 13.94 9.75 -14.32
N ALA A 51 14.23 9.10 -13.20
CA ALA A 51 15.52 9.22 -12.51
C ALA A 51 16.73 8.91 -13.40
N LYS A 52 16.61 7.98 -14.36
CA LYS A 52 17.68 7.71 -15.35
C LYS A 52 17.99 8.88 -16.27
N THR A 53 17.07 9.81 -16.49
CA THR A 53 17.29 11.00 -17.32
C THR A 53 18.02 12.11 -16.57
N SER A 54 18.27 11.95 -15.26
CA SER A 54 19.03 12.94 -14.50
C SER A 54 20.50 12.95 -14.92
N THR A 55 21.08 14.14 -14.97
CA THR A 55 22.53 14.33 -15.12
C THR A 55 23.21 14.03 -13.78
N GLU A 56 24.14 13.09 -13.78
CA GLU A 56 24.94 12.80 -12.59
C GLU A 56 26.01 13.88 -12.41
N ILE A 57 26.06 14.47 -11.22
CA ILE A 57 27.05 15.48 -10.86
C ILE A 57 27.78 15.08 -9.58
N ALA A 58 29.03 15.52 -9.43
CA ALA A 58 29.83 15.24 -8.25
C ALA A 58 29.20 15.89 -7.00
N ALA A 59 29.27 15.19 -5.87
CA ALA A 59 28.74 15.70 -4.60
C ALA A 59 29.56 16.85 -3.99
N THR A 60 30.78 17.07 -4.46
CA THR A 60 31.66 18.15 -3.98
C THR A 60 32.20 18.95 -5.16
N GLY A 61 32.48 20.23 -4.92
CA GLY A 61 32.94 21.17 -5.93
C GLY A 61 31.82 21.83 -6.73
N ALA A 62 32.21 22.61 -7.74
CA ALA A 62 31.26 23.33 -8.58
C ALA A 62 30.45 22.36 -9.47
N PRO A 63 29.13 22.59 -9.65
CA PRO A 63 28.31 21.76 -10.51
C PRO A 63 28.79 21.82 -11.96
N THR A 64 28.75 20.68 -12.65
CA THR A 64 29.15 20.54 -14.06
C THR A 64 28.01 20.83 -15.04
N THR A 65 26.90 21.38 -14.55
CA THR A 65 25.65 21.60 -15.30
C THR A 65 24.99 22.90 -14.87
N ASP A 66 24.09 23.41 -15.69
CA ASP A 66 23.40 24.67 -15.46
C ASP A 66 22.28 24.55 -14.41
N VAL A 67 21.95 25.67 -13.77
CA VAL A 67 20.78 25.80 -12.89
C VAL A 67 19.50 25.54 -13.69
N GLY A 68 18.56 24.81 -13.10
CA GLY A 68 17.31 24.36 -13.72
C GLY A 68 17.39 22.95 -14.30
N GLU A 69 18.59 22.37 -14.38
CA GLU A 69 18.75 21.00 -14.89
C GLU A 69 18.36 19.95 -13.86
N PHE A 70 17.82 18.83 -14.34
CA PHE A 70 17.48 17.68 -13.49
C PHE A 70 18.73 16.85 -13.20
N VAL A 71 19.11 16.77 -11.93
CA VAL A 71 20.38 16.18 -11.51
C VAL A 71 20.19 15.05 -10.51
N SER A 72 21.20 14.19 -10.43
CA SER A 72 21.38 13.23 -9.34
C SER A 72 22.73 13.43 -8.68
N VAL A 73 22.74 13.48 -7.35
CA VAL A 73 23.94 13.64 -6.54
C VAL A 73 24.05 12.46 -5.58
N THR A 74 25.16 11.72 -5.65
CA THR A 74 25.48 10.62 -4.72
C THR A 74 26.54 11.10 -3.74
N GLY A 75 26.22 11.12 -2.45
CA GLY A 75 27.13 11.60 -1.41
C GLY A 75 26.66 11.28 0.01
N ASN A 76 27.46 11.68 0.99
CA ASN A 76 27.07 11.55 2.39
C ASN A 76 25.99 12.58 2.72
N LEU A 77 24.89 12.10 3.31
CA LEU A 77 23.81 12.92 3.85
C LEU A 77 24.19 13.41 5.24
N ASN A 78 24.42 14.71 5.38
CA ASN A 78 24.95 15.31 6.60
C ASN A 78 24.11 16.48 7.09
N THR A 79 24.11 16.69 8.41
CA THR A 79 23.62 17.88 9.08
C THR A 79 24.61 18.29 10.18
N THR A 80 24.62 19.58 10.54
CA THR A 80 25.34 20.08 11.73
C THR A 80 24.42 20.18 12.95
N GLU A 81 23.12 19.95 12.76
CA GLU A 81 22.12 19.99 13.82
C GLU A 81 22.04 18.63 14.53
N THR A 82 21.58 18.64 15.78
CA THR A 82 21.16 17.41 16.46
C THR A 82 19.65 17.40 16.60
N LEU A 83 19.05 16.22 16.48
CA LEU A 83 17.61 16.03 16.50
C LEU A 83 17.24 15.05 17.61
N GLY A 84 16.26 15.41 18.43
CA GLY A 84 15.72 14.56 19.50
C GLY A 84 14.21 14.68 19.57
N ASP A 85 13.64 14.12 20.62
CA ASP A 85 12.21 14.17 20.92
C ASP A 85 12.04 14.45 22.41
N ASN A 86 12.03 15.72 22.81
CA ASN A 86 11.87 16.10 24.21
C ASN A 86 10.42 15.85 24.67
N PRO A 87 10.17 15.17 25.81
CA PRO A 87 11.11 14.80 26.88
C PRO A 87 11.57 13.33 26.88
N TYR A 88 11.53 12.64 25.75
CA TYR A 88 11.73 11.19 25.67
C TYR A 88 13.13 10.77 25.18
N LEU A 89 13.61 11.39 24.10
CA LEU A 89 14.85 11.04 23.40
C LEU A 89 15.78 12.24 23.34
N ALA A 90 17.00 12.06 23.82
CA ALA A 90 18.05 13.06 23.76
C ALA A 90 18.42 13.36 22.29
N PRO A 91 18.87 14.60 21.98
CA PRO A 91 19.32 14.94 20.64
C PRO A 91 20.47 14.04 20.16
N GLY A 92 20.35 13.49 18.96
CA GLY A 92 21.35 12.67 18.29
C GLY A 92 21.56 13.08 16.83
N ASN A 93 22.39 12.33 16.12
CA ASN A 93 22.80 12.62 14.75
C ASN A 93 21.80 12.03 13.73
N TYR A 94 20.64 12.67 13.61
CA TYR A 94 19.55 12.25 12.72
C TYR A 94 19.09 13.41 11.85
N ILE A 95 18.76 13.12 10.59
CA ILE A 95 18.13 14.07 9.67
C ILE A 95 16.63 14.14 9.95
N ALA A 96 16.02 12.98 10.20
CA ALA A 96 14.61 12.85 10.54
C ALA A 96 14.40 11.71 11.54
N LEU A 97 13.38 11.86 12.39
CA LEU A 97 12.96 10.89 13.39
C LEU A 97 11.44 10.67 13.30
N GLU A 98 11.01 9.43 13.50
CA GLU A 98 9.62 9.05 13.67
C GLU A 98 9.45 8.31 14.99
N ARG A 99 8.69 8.91 15.91
CA ARG A 99 8.20 8.24 17.12
C ARG A 99 7.00 7.37 16.75
N LYS A 100 7.10 6.08 17.08
CA LYS A 100 5.99 5.11 17.01
C LYS A 100 5.51 4.80 18.42
N THR A 101 4.24 5.07 18.67
CA THR A 101 3.61 4.95 19.97
C THR A 101 2.52 3.90 19.94
N GLU A 102 2.64 2.90 20.80
CA GLU A 102 1.64 1.85 20.99
C GLU A 102 1.15 1.85 22.43
N MET A 103 -0.13 1.52 22.63
CA MET A 103 -0.71 1.28 23.94
C MET A 103 -1.10 -0.19 24.07
N PHE A 104 -0.84 -0.77 25.24
CA PHE A 104 -1.36 -2.09 25.59
C PHE A 104 -2.84 -1.95 25.94
N ALA A 105 -3.70 -2.54 25.10
CA ALA A 105 -5.13 -2.32 25.13
C ALA A 105 -5.88 -3.58 24.74
N TRP A 106 -7.17 -3.63 25.09
CA TRP A 106 -8.11 -4.59 24.55
C TRP A 106 -8.36 -4.35 23.06
N VAL A 107 -8.40 -5.44 22.31
CA VAL A 107 -8.75 -5.48 20.91
C VAL A 107 -9.86 -6.52 20.74
N GLU A 108 -10.98 -6.07 20.19
CA GLU A 108 -12.07 -6.94 19.75
C GLU A 108 -11.75 -7.47 18.35
N GLN A 109 -11.87 -8.79 18.19
CA GLN A 109 -11.87 -9.46 16.89
C GLN A 109 -13.23 -10.13 16.71
N SER A 110 -13.79 -10.03 15.50
CA SER A 110 -15.05 -10.68 15.16
C SER A 110 -14.84 -11.72 14.07
N SER A 111 -15.42 -12.90 14.24
CA SER A 111 -15.51 -13.93 13.19
C SER A 111 -16.98 -14.30 12.99
N THR A 112 -17.44 -14.28 11.74
CA THR A 112 -18.83 -14.63 11.42
C THR A 112 -18.88 -15.92 10.64
N GLU A 113 -19.56 -16.92 11.20
CA GLU A 113 -19.92 -18.15 10.51
C GLU A 113 -21.35 -18.06 10.01
N THR A 114 -21.59 -18.49 8.77
CA THR A 114 -22.93 -18.52 8.18
C THR A 114 -23.33 -19.96 7.93
N LYS A 115 -24.42 -20.41 8.58
CA LYS A 115 -25.03 -21.72 8.38
C LYS A 115 -26.36 -21.58 7.66
N LYS A 116 -26.55 -22.30 6.56
CA LYS A 116 -27.84 -22.37 5.88
C LYS A 116 -28.78 -23.35 6.59
N ASN A 117 -30.04 -22.98 6.70
CA ASN A 117 -31.08 -23.80 7.31
C ASN A 117 -31.96 -24.44 6.23
N THR A 118 -32.66 -25.50 6.61
CA THR A 118 -33.75 -26.07 5.81
C THR A 118 -34.82 -25.01 5.55
N GLY A 119 -35.28 -24.89 4.30
CA GLY A 119 -36.22 -23.83 3.88
C GLY A 119 -35.57 -22.52 3.44
N GLY A 120 -34.24 -22.48 3.31
CA GLY A 120 -33.52 -21.39 2.64
C GLY A 120 -33.19 -20.17 3.51
N SER A 121 -33.53 -20.15 4.80
CA SER A 121 -32.97 -19.13 5.71
C SER A 121 -31.48 -19.40 6.00
N GLU A 122 -30.78 -18.41 6.53
CA GLU A 122 -29.41 -18.60 7.04
C GLU A 122 -29.29 -18.04 8.45
N THR A 123 -28.51 -18.71 9.28
CA THR A 123 -28.13 -18.27 10.60
C THR A 123 -26.69 -17.77 10.56
N LYS A 124 -26.49 -16.50 10.89
CA LYS A 124 -25.17 -15.90 11.09
C LYS A 124 -24.84 -15.95 12.57
N THR A 125 -23.72 -16.59 12.89
CA THR A 125 -23.15 -16.65 14.23
C THR A 125 -21.88 -15.82 14.22
N THR A 126 -21.92 -14.64 14.83
CA THR A 126 -20.75 -13.79 15.00
C THR A 126 -20.17 -14.02 16.39
N THR A 127 -18.95 -14.51 16.43
CA THR A 127 -18.16 -14.68 17.64
C THR A 127 -17.22 -13.50 17.77
N TYR A 128 -17.39 -12.73 18.83
CA TYR A 128 -16.48 -11.67 19.25
C TYR A 128 -15.52 -12.25 20.28
N SER A 129 -14.23 -12.06 20.06
CA SER A 129 -13.17 -12.46 20.98
C SER A 129 -12.34 -11.26 21.35
N TYR A 130 -11.96 -11.18 22.63
CA TYR A 130 -11.17 -10.08 23.15
C TYR A 130 -9.77 -10.56 23.53
N GLU A 131 -8.78 -9.82 23.07
CA GLU A 131 -7.39 -10.04 23.43
C GLU A 131 -6.74 -8.75 23.87
N LYS A 132 -5.72 -8.87 24.74
CA LYS A 132 -4.89 -7.74 25.14
C LYS A 132 -3.63 -7.74 24.31
N ARG A 133 -3.37 -6.66 23.59
CA ARG A 133 -2.14 -6.52 22.80
C ARG A 133 -1.69 -5.08 22.70
N TRP A 134 -0.44 -4.91 22.29
CA TRP A 134 0.08 -3.62 21.86
C TRP A 134 -0.59 -3.22 20.54
N THR A 135 -1.11 -2.00 20.48
CA THR A 135 -1.73 -1.44 19.28
C THR A 135 -1.43 0.05 19.15
N ALA A 136 -1.17 0.49 17.92
CA ALA A 136 -0.97 1.90 17.61
C ALA A 136 -2.27 2.72 17.69
N SER A 137 -3.41 2.06 17.42
CA SER A 137 -4.74 2.68 17.34
C SER A 137 -5.73 1.91 18.22
N PRO A 138 -5.67 2.09 19.54
CA PRO A 138 -6.59 1.45 20.47
C PRO A 138 -8.01 1.95 20.23
N ALA A 139 -8.96 1.03 20.11
CA ALA A 139 -10.36 1.35 19.88
C ALA A 139 -11.00 1.97 21.14
N ASN A 140 -11.97 2.87 20.91
CA ASN A 140 -12.86 3.32 21.96
C ASN A 140 -13.74 2.14 22.41
N SER A 141 -13.56 1.70 23.66
CA SER A 141 -14.28 0.53 24.20
C SER A 141 -15.78 0.67 24.24
N ALA A 142 -16.33 1.89 24.17
CA ALA A 142 -17.77 2.11 24.03
C ALA A 142 -18.35 1.49 22.74
N ASN A 143 -17.50 1.24 21.74
CA ASN A 143 -17.88 0.63 20.47
C ASN A 143 -17.70 -0.89 20.46
N PHE A 144 -17.19 -1.50 21.54
CA PHE A 144 -17.14 -2.96 21.64
C PHE A 144 -18.54 -3.55 21.79
N GLU A 145 -18.75 -4.76 21.29
CA GLU A 145 -20.00 -5.50 21.49
C GLU A 145 -20.22 -5.78 22.99
N GLN A 146 -19.14 -6.01 23.75
CA GLN A 146 -19.17 -6.12 25.21
C GLN A 146 -18.15 -5.16 25.85
N PRO A 147 -18.55 -3.90 26.10
CA PRO A 147 -17.67 -2.91 26.73
C PRO A 147 -17.29 -3.29 28.18
N SER A 148 -18.20 -3.89 28.95
CA SER A 148 -17.96 -4.26 30.35
C SER A 148 -16.80 -5.25 30.46
N GLY A 149 -15.81 -4.97 31.31
CA GLY A 149 -14.56 -5.73 31.42
C GLY A 149 -13.47 -5.42 30.39
N HIS A 150 -13.78 -4.65 29.34
CA HIS A 150 -12.88 -4.36 28.22
C HIS A 150 -12.56 -2.86 28.07
N GLN A 151 -12.38 -2.14 29.17
CA GLN A 151 -12.11 -0.70 29.14
C GLN A 151 -10.69 -0.40 28.66
N ASN A 152 -10.58 0.43 27.62
CA ASN A 152 -9.34 1.04 27.19
C ASN A 152 -9.33 2.52 27.64
N PRO A 153 -8.28 2.98 28.32
CA PRO A 153 -8.11 4.40 28.58
C PRO A 153 -7.81 5.15 27.28
N THR A 154 -7.99 6.47 27.31
CA THR A 154 -7.61 7.35 26.20
C THR A 154 -6.10 7.36 26.04
N LYS A 155 -5.61 7.20 24.80
CA LYS A 155 -4.20 7.30 24.46
C LYS A 155 -3.76 8.76 24.59
N THR A 156 -2.68 9.02 25.34
CA THR A 156 -2.22 10.40 25.62
C THR A 156 -0.95 10.80 24.86
N ILE A 157 -0.27 9.85 24.22
CA ILE A 157 0.94 10.08 23.44
C ILE A 157 0.72 9.47 22.06
N ASP A 158 0.92 10.27 21.02
CA ASP A 158 0.73 9.83 19.64
C ASP A 158 2.05 9.67 18.90
N ASN A 159 1.94 9.10 17.70
CA ASN A 159 3.05 9.08 16.75
C ASN A 159 3.41 10.52 16.40
N GLU A 160 4.69 10.78 16.18
CA GLU A 160 5.16 12.11 15.81
C GLU A 160 6.39 12.02 14.92
N SER A 161 6.57 13.01 14.05
CA SER A 161 7.68 13.08 13.11
C SER A 161 8.44 14.37 13.31
N PHE A 162 9.76 14.25 13.38
CA PHE A 162 10.70 15.35 13.59
C PHE A 162 11.72 15.37 12.46
N LYS A 163 12.26 16.55 12.15
CA LYS A 163 13.32 16.73 11.17
C LYS A 163 14.17 17.96 11.51
N VAL A 164 15.41 17.95 11.07
CA VAL A 164 16.32 19.10 11.17
C VAL A 164 15.88 20.23 10.24
N GLY A 165 16.36 21.45 10.51
CA GLY A 165 16.13 22.62 9.66
C GLY A 165 16.95 22.57 8.37
N ALA A 166 18.18 22.09 8.44
CA ALA A 166 19.10 22.01 7.32
C ALA A 166 19.84 20.66 7.23
N ALA A 167 19.94 20.14 6.00
CA ALA A 167 20.75 18.98 5.66
C ALA A 167 21.33 19.13 4.25
N ASN A 168 22.42 18.43 3.97
CA ASN A 168 23.12 18.47 2.68
C ASN A 168 23.48 17.07 2.21
N VAL A 169 23.55 16.87 0.89
CA VAL A 169 24.26 15.74 0.28
C VAL A 169 25.53 16.31 -0.36
N GLY A 170 26.68 16.04 0.26
CA GLY A 170 27.92 16.76 -0.08
C GLY A 170 27.73 18.27 0.08
N ASP A 171 28.06 19.03 -0.96
CA ASP A 171 27.96 20.51 -0.97
C ASP A 171 26.54 21.02 -1.30
N TYR A 172 25.58 20.12 -1.57
CA TYR A 172 24.25 20.48 -2.04
C TYR A 172 23.20 20.53 -0.93
N LYS A 173 22.55 21.69 -0.78
CA LYS A 173 21.54 21.95 0.25
C LYS A 173 20.20 21.30 -0.10
N LEU A 174 19.56 20.69 0.90
CA LEU A 174 18.26 20.05 0.75
C LEU A 174 17.12 20.90 1.33
N ASP A 175 16.01 21.00 0.61
CA ASP A 175 14.73 21.46 1.14
C ASP A 175 13.95 20.27 1.71
N LEU A 176 14.17 19.98 2.99
CA LEU A 176 13.51 18.88 3.71
C LEU A 176 11.98 19.05 3.86
N ALA A 177 11.41 20.22 3.53
CA ALA A 177 9.97 20.41 3.53
C ALA A 177 9.31 19.77 2.30
N ARG A 178 10.02 19.74 1.18
CA ARG A 178 9.52 19.23 -0.10
C ARG A 178 10.15 17.89 -0.50
N LEU A 179 11.25 17.50 0.14
CA LEU A 179 11.97 16.27 -0.16
C LEU A 179 11.19 15.03 0.30
N SER A 180 11.03 14.05 -0.59
CA SER A 180 10.59 12.71 -0.20
C SER A 180 11.80 11.87 0.24
N TYR A 181 11.77 11.31 1.44
CA TYR A 181 12.85 10.50 1.98
C TYR A 181 12.32 9.34 2.84
N PRO A 182 13.05 8.21 2.95
CA PRO A 182 12.65 7.09 3.80
C PRO A 182 13.12 7.30 5.25
N VAL A 183 12.22 7.10 6.21
CA VAL A 183 12.57 6.92 7.63
C VAL A 183 12.42 5.43 7.95
N SER A 184 13.53 4.72 8.06
CA SER A 184 13.49 3.24 8.12
C SER A 184 14.54 2.58 9.00
N THR A 185 15.51 3.33 9.52
CA THR A 185 16.54 2.76 10.41
C THR A 185 16.03 2.79 11.85
N GLY A 186 15.88 1.64 12.50
CA GLY A 186 15.53 1.60 13.92
C GLY A 186 16.60 2.32 14.76
N VAL A 187 16.17 3.18 15.68
CA VAL A 187 17.07 3.82 16.66
C VAL A 187 17.24 2.85 17.82
N SER A 188 18.49 2.61 18.23
CA SER A 188 18.81 1.83 19.42
C SER A 188 18.67 2.70 20.67
N LEU A 189 17.75 2.35 21.58
CA LEU A 189 17.58 3.06 22.84
C LEU A 189 18.56 2.54 23.90
N SER A 190 19.15 3.46 24.67
CA SER A 190 20.10 3.19 25.75
C SER A 190 19.95 4.24 26.86
N PRO A 191 20.45 4.00 28.09
CA PRO A 191 20.29 4.94 29.19
C PRO A 191 20.94 6.31 28.96
N GLU A 192 21.91 6.39 28.03
CA GLU A 192 22.61 7.61 27.62
C GLU A 192 21.77 8.51 26.67
N ASN A 193 20.85 7.93 25.89
CA ASN A 193 20.06 8.66 24.90
C ASN A 193 18.58 8.80 25.28
N VAL A 194 18.17 8.19 26.38
CA VAL A 194 16.84 8.36 26.98
C VAL A 194 16.90 9.45 28.03
N LEU A 195 15.98 10.41 27.95
CA LEU A 195 15.90 11.48 28.94
C LEU A 195 15.19 10.99 30.22
N PRO A 196 15.75 11.22 31.42
CA PRO A 196 15.23 10.66 32.67
C PRO A 196 13.95 11.36 33.17
N GLU A 197 13.62 12.52 32.62
CA GLU A 197 12.63 13.44 33.16
C GLU A 197 11.19 12.91 33.11
N TYR A 198 10.90 11.90 32.27
CA TYR A 198 9.54 11.46 31.99
C TYR A 198 9.08 10.17 32.70
N LYS A 199 9.71 9.76 33.82
CA LYS A 199 9.39 8.50 34.56
C LYS A 199 9.36 7.25 33.66
N SER A 200 9.97 7.32 32.49
CA SER A 200 10.00 6.27 31.52
C SER A 200 11.12 5.28 31.82
N LYS A 201 10.87 3.99 31.56
CA LYS A 201 11.85 2.93 31.76
C LYS A 201 12.30 2.41 30.40
N GLN A 202 13.58 2.52 30.09
CA GLN A 202 14.12 1.86 28.91
C GLN A 202 14.08 0.34 29.13
N SER A 203 13.52 -0.39 28.17
CA SER A 203 13.49 -1.86 28.20
C SER A 203 13.63 -2.40 26.77
N GLY A 204 14.74 -3.07 26.50
CA GLY A 204 15.13 -3.43 25.14
C GLY A 204 15.20 -2.18 24.26
N ASN A 205 14.54 -2.22 23.10
CA ASN A 205 14.47 -1.09 22.17
C ASN A 205 13.20 -0.23 22.32
N TYR A 206 12.57 -0.27 23.49
CA TYR A 206 11.39 0.54 23.78
C TYR A 206 11.63 1.45 24.97
N LEU A 207 11.01 2.62 24.90
CA LEU A 207 10.79 3.45 26.07
C LEU A 207 9.40 3.13 26.64
N PHE A 208 9.35 2.55 27.83
CA PHE A 208 8.12 2.10 28.47
C PHE A 208 7.59 3.14 29.45
N LEU A 209 6.28 3.40 29.40
CA LEU A 209 5.57 4.35 30.22
C LEU A 209 4.31 3.70 30.78
N GLY A 210 4.23 3.57 32.10
CA GLY A 210 3.10 2.90 32.72
C GLY A 210 3.46 2.20 34.03
N GLN A 211 2.51 1.44 34.55
CA GLN A 211 2.64 0.75 35.83
C GLN A 211 3.21 -0.67 35.67
N GLY A 212 2.97 -1.31 34.53
CA GLY A 212 3.45 -2.67 34.25
C GLY A 212 4.92 -2.74 33.81
N THR A 213 5.21 -3.77 33.01
CA THR A 213 6.48 -3.96 32.31
C THR A 213 6.23 -4.45 30.88
N LEU A 214 7.26 -4.53 30.04
CA LEU A 214 7.09 -5.12 28.70
C LEU A 214 6.69 -6.60 28.73
N GLN A 215 7.11 -7.34 29.76
CA GLN A 215 6.79 -8.77 29.92
C GLN A 215 5.43 -8.99 30.59
N ALA A 216 5.00 -8.06 31.44
CA ALA A 216 3.71 -8.08 32.12
C ALA A 216 3.03 -6.70 32.01
N PRO A 217 2.58 -6.30 30.80
CA PRO A 217 1.97 -5.00 30.59
C PRO A 217 0.54 -4.94 31.17
N GLN A 218 0.15 -3.74 31.58
CA GLN A 218 -1.17 -3.40 32.07
C GLN A 218 -1.91 -2.55 31.03
N ILE A 219 -3.25 -2.63 31.06
CA ILE A 219 -4.07 -1.84 30.14
C ILE A 219 -3.80 -0.35 30.37
N GLY A 220 -3.49 0.36 29.29
CA GLY A 220 -3.10 1.77 29.34
C GLY A 220 -1.60 2.02 29.34
N ASP A 221 -0.77 0.99 29.55
CA ASP A 221 0.67 1.16 29.41
C ASP A 221 1.03 1.53 27.97
N ILE A 222 1.98 2.43 27.81
CA ILE A 222 2.48 2.94 26.54
C ILE A 222 3.91 2.48 26.33
N ARG A 223 4.25 2.13 25.08
CA ARG A 223 5.64 1.96 24.66
C ARG A 223 5.94 2.80 23.44
N LEU A 224 7.12 3.41 23.43
CA LEU A 224 7.64 4.20 22.32
C LEU A 224 8.79 3.45 21.67
N SER A 225 8.87 3.52 20.35
CA SER A 225 10.04 3.13 19.57
C SER A 225 10.31 4.19 18.51
N TYR A 226 11.53 4.23 17.99
CA TYR A 226 11.94 5.26 17.06
C TYR A 226 12.51 4.67 15.78
N GLN A 227 12.18 5.30 14.66
CA GLN A 227 12.86 5.12 13.39
C GLN A 227 13.51 6.44 12.98
N SER A 228 14.61 6.35 12.24
CA SER A 228 15.39 7.50 11.80
C SER A 228 15.78 7.41 10.34
N LEU A 229 16.01 8.59 9.76
CA LEU A 229 16.96 8.79 8.69
C LEU A 229 18.26 9.28 9.36
N PRO A 230 19.27 8.41 9.55
CA PRO A 230 20.51 8.82 10.18
C PRO A 230 21.28 9.79 9.28
N SER A 231 22.15 10.60 9.90
CA SER A 231 23.19 11.34 9.19
C SER A 231 24.39 10.43 8.87
N ASP A 232 25.36 10.93 8.12
CA ASP A 232 26.62 10.29 7.76
C ASP A 232 26.46 8.95 7.01
N ILE A 233 25.35 8.82 6.26
CA ILE A 233 25.12 7.68 5.38
C ILE A 233 25.22 8.10 3.91
N GLN A 234 25.69 7.18 3.07
CA GLN A 234 25.69 7.39 1.63
C GLN A 234 24.27 7.34 1.08
N THR A 235 23.90 8.37 0.33
CA THR A 235 22.57 8.53 -0.27
C THR A 235 22.69 9.10 -1.67
N THR A 236 21.63 8.93 -2.45
CA THR A 236 21.44 9.60 -3.73
C THR A 236 20.20 10.47 -3.65
N VAL A 237 20.34 11.73 -4.02
CA VAL A 237 19.22 12.67 -4.19
C VAL A 237 18.99 12.96 -5.66
N PHE A 238 17.72 12.94 -6.07
CA PHE A 238 17.25 13.39 -7.38
C PHE A 238 16.44 14.67 -7.22
N GLY A 239 16.78 15.70 -7.99
CA GLY A 239 16.11 17.00 -7.93
C GLY A 239 16.63 17.95 -9.00
N GLU A 240 16.02 19.13 -9.07
CA GLU A 240 16.46 20.22 -9.92
C GLU A 240 17.59 20.99 -9.25
N LEU A 241 18.65 21.30 -10.00
CA LEU A 241 19.73 22.14 -9.52
C LEU A 241 19.28 23.60 -9.43
N GLY A 242 19.19 24.14 -8.23
CA GLY A 242 18.92 25.54 -7.97
C GLY A 242 20.20 26.38 -7.82
N ALA A 243 20.02 27.69 -7.65
CA ALA A 243 21.12 28.61 -7.38
C ALA A 243 21.83 28.28 -6.05
N SER A 244 23.12 28.62 -5.95
CA SER A 244 23.92 28.39 -4.73
C SER A 244 23.93 26.92 -4.25
N GLN A 245 23.94 25.97 -5.19
CA GLN A 245 23.96 24.52 -4.93
C GLN A 245 22.78 24.03 -4.07
N SER A 246 21.61 24.68 -4.15
CA SER A 246 20.38 24.11 -3.58
C SER A 246 19.78 23.06 -4.51
N LEU A 247 19.12 22.05 -3.96
CA LEU A 247 18.28 21.13 -4.74
C LEU A 247 16.81 21.39 -4.45
N ALA A 248 15.99 21.35 -5.49
CA ALA A 248 14.55 21.57 -5.41
C ALA A 248 13.77 20.48 -6.18
N PRO A 249 12.44 20.45 -6.08
CA PRO A 249 11.66 19.57 -6.94
C PRO A 249 11.75 19.90 -8.41
N HIS A 250 11.93 18.85 -9.20
CA HIS A 250 11.92 18.91 -10.65
C HIS A 250 10.57 18.48 -11.20
N ASP A 251 9.89 19.37 -11.90
CA ASP A 251 8.59 19.08 -12.50
C ASP A 251 8.76 18.55 -13.93
N THR A 252 8.24 17.36 -14.18
CA THR A 252 8.32 16.70 -15.50
C THR A 252 7.10 15.83 -15.76
N ARG A 253 6.54 15.90 -16.97
CA ARG A 253 5.42 15.05 -17.41
C ARG A 253 4.24 15.01 -16.42
N GLY A 254 3.94 16.14 -15.77
CA GLY A 254 2.84 16.28 -14.82
C GLY A 254 3.10 15.67 -13.43
N ILE A 255 4.34 15.30 -13.11
CA ILE A 255 4.76 14.88 -11.77
C ILE A 255 5.91 15.75 -11.27
N SER A 256 6.07 15.80 -9.95
CA SER A 256 7.20 16.45 -9.29
C SER A 256 8.14 15.39 -8.71
N VAL A 257 9.42 15.45 -9.06
CA VAL A 257 10.46 14.53 -8.59
C VAL A 257 11.42 15.28 -7.69
N TYR A 258 11.32 15.00 -6.39
CA TYR A 258 12.31 15.39 -5.41
C TYR A 258 12.44 14.30 -4.36
N ARG A 259 13.51 13.52 -4.42
CA ARG A 259 13.61 12.32 -3.59
C ARG A 259 15.04 11.97 -3.24
N LEU A 260 15.21 11.59 -1.98
CA LEU A 260 16.42 11.01 -1.44
C LEU A 260 16.21 9.51 -1.19
N LEU A 261 17.17 8.70 -1.63
CA LEU A 261 17.21 7.26 -1.39
C LEU A 261 18.57 6.87 -0.83
N LYS A 262 18.62 5.78 -0.05
CA LYS A 262 19.87 5.23 0.49
C LYS A 262 20.67 4.55 -0.64
N GLY A 263 21.99 4.61 -0.54
CA GLY A 263 22.91 3.92 -1.45
C GLY A 263 23.33 4.73 -2.68
N THR A 264 23.97 4.03 -3.62
CA THR A 264 24.47 4.62 -4.87
C THR A 264 23.32 4.99 -5.82
N ARG A 265 23.65 5.71 -6.90
CA ARG A 265 22.68 6.07 -7.94
C ARG A 265 22.01 4.83 -8.54
N GLU A 266 22.78 3.77 -8.80
CA GLU A 266 22.28 2.52 -9.35
C GLU A 266 21.31 1.83 -8.39
N GLU A 267 21.67 1.76 -7.10
CA GLU A 267 20.84 1.16 -6.05
C GLU A 267 19.53 1.95 -5.85
N ALA A 268 19.62 3.28 -5.87
CA ALA A 268 18.49 4.16 -5.77
C ALA A 268 17.51 4.00 -6.94
N ILE A 269 18.02 3.97 -8.18
CA ILE A 269 17.21 3.73 -9.39
C ILE A 269 16.61 2.32 -9.38
N ALA A 270 17.36 1.31 -8.94
CA ALA A 270 16.88 -0.06 -8.81
C ALA A 270 15.76 -0.17 -7.77
N SER A 271 15.88 0.54 -6.65
CA SER A 271 14.84 0.62 -5.61
C SER A 271 13.55 1.24 -6.15
N LEU A 272 13.64 2.31 -6.95
CA LEU A 272 12.48 2.91 -7.63
C LEU A 272 11.83 1.93 -8.61
N ALA A 273 12.64 1.22 -9.41
CA ALA A 273 12.14 0.24 -10.38
C ALA A 273 11.43 -0.94 -9.68
N SER A 274 12.01 -1.43 -8.59
CA SER A 274 11.45 -2.50 -7.76
C SER A 274 10.12 -2.10 -7.12
N SER A 275 10.06 -0.89 -6.56
CA SER A 275 8.85 -0.33 -5.96
C SER A 275 7.73 -0.17 -7.00
N HIS A 276 8.07 0.35 -8.18
CA HIS A 276 7.13 0.49 -9.28
C HIS A 276 6.56 -0.87 -9.73
N LYS A 277 7.44 -1.86 -9.95
CA LYS A 277 7.06 -3.23 -10.34
C LYS A 277 6.20 -3.92 -9.29
N THR A 278 6.58 -3.81 -8.02
CA THR A 278 5.83 -4.39 -6.90
C THR A 278 4.41 -3.81 -6.84
N MET A 279 4.29 -2.49 -6.92
CA MET A 279 2.98 -1.83 -6.95
C MET A 279 2.15 -2.24 -8.19
N THR A 280 2.78 -2.45 -9.35
CA THR A 280 2.08 -2.93 -10.55
C THR A 280 1.42 -4.28 -10.28
N TRP A 281 2.15 -5.21 -9.66
CA TRP A 281 1.61 -6.52 -9.32
C TRP A 281 0.52 -6.44 -8.25
N ILE A 282 0.72 -5.65 -7.19
CA ILE A 282 -0.30 -5.43 -6.15
C ILE A 282 -1.60 -4.94 -6.78
N LEU A 283 -1.54 -3.89 -7.61
CA LEU A 283 -2.74 -3.34 -8.26
C LEU A 283 -3.36 -4.29 -9.29
N ARG A 284 -2.57 -5.16 -9.95
CA ARG A 284 -3.13 -6.23 -10.79
C ARG A 284 -3.91 -7.25 -9.98
N PHE A 285 -3.36 -7.70 -8.84
CA PHE A 285 -4.06 -8.64 -7.97
C PHE A 285 -5.30 -8.01 -7.33
N VAL A 286 -5.22 -6.75 -6.90
CA VAL A 286 -6.37 -6.00 -6.38
C VAL A 286 -7.44 -5.85 -7.46
N GLY A 287 -7.07 -5.37 -8.66
CA GLY A 287 -8.02 -5.21 -9.77
C GLY A 287 -8.65 -6.52 -10.21
N PHE A 288 -7.87 -7.61 -10.31
CA PHE A 288 -8.40 -8.96 -10.56
C PHE A 288 -9.37 -9.41 -9.45
N GLY A 289 -8.99 -9.21 -8.18
CA GLY A 289 -9.84 -9.55 -7.03
C GLY A 289 -11.15 -8.76 -7.01
N MET A 290 -11.11 -7.48 -7.33
CA MET A 290 -12.31 -6.63 -7.48
C MET A 290 -13.21 -7.14 -8.61
N MET A 291 -12.62 -7.49 -9.76
CA MET A 291 -13.37 -8.02 -10.90
C MET A 291 -14.05 -9.35 -10.56
N TRP A 292 -13.31 -10.26 -9.93
CA TRP A 292 -13.83 -11.55 -9.49
C TRP A 292 -14.92 -11.41 -8.43
N ALA A 293 -14.73 -10.54 -7.44
CA ALA A 293 -15.74 -10.25 -6.43
C ALA A 293 -17.00 -9.65 -7.07
N GLY A 294 -16.85 -8.68 -7.98
CA GLY A 294 -17.97 -8.08 -8.69
C GLY A 294 -18.79 -9.08 -9.49
N LEU A 295 -18.13 -9.93 -10.29
CA LEU A 295 -18.80 -11.01 -11.04
C LEU A 295 -19.48 -12.03 -10.11
N SER A 296 -18.83 -12.38 -9.00
CA SER A 296 -19.39 -13.33 -8.01
C SER A 296 -20.66 -12.79 -7.36
N MET A 297 -20.73 -11.48 -7.09
CA MET A 297 -21.93 -10.83 -6.55
C MET A 297 -23.08 -10.79 -7.56
N MET A 298 -22.77 -10.64 -8.86
CA MET A 298 -23.79 -10.64 -9.92
C MET A 298 -24.47 -12.00 -10.09
N VAL A 299 -23.75 -13.11 -9.87
CA VAL A 299 -24.30 -14.47 -9.96
C VAL A 299 -24.94 -14.96 -8.65
N GLU A 300 -24.76 -14.22 -7.54
CA GLU A 300 -25.24 -14.64 -6.23
C GLU A 300 -26.76 -14.85 -6.12
N PRO A 301 -27.64 -13.99 -6.67
CA PRO A 301 -29.09 -14.20 -6.56
C PRO A 301 -29.55 -15.54 -7.13
N LEU A 302 -28.92 -16.00 -8.22
CA LEU A 302 -29.22 -17.31 -8.81
C LEU A 302 -28.87 -18.43 -7.82
N SER A 303 -27.72 -18.35 -7.15
CA SER A 303 -27.34 -19.31 -6.11
C SER A 303 -28.29 -19.27 -4.90
N VAL A 304 -28.75 -18.08 -4.48
CA VAL A 304 -29.71 -17.94 -3.37
C VAL A 304 -31.06 -18.57 -3.72
N VAL A 305 -31.54 -18.40 -4.96
CA VAL A 305 -32.79 -19.05 -5.40
C VAL A 305 -32.65 -20.58 -5.36
N LEU A 306 -31.51 -21.12 -5.81
CA LEU A 306 -31.24 -22.55 -5.84
C LEU A 306 -30.98 -23.18 -4.46
N ASP A 307 -30.76 -22.38 -3.40
CA ASP A 307 -30.54 -22.86 -2.04
C ASP A 307 -31.76 -23.56 -1.42
N PHE A 308 -32.97 -23.41 -1.96
CA PHE A 308 -34.14 -24.16 -1.50
C PHE A 308 -34.01 -25.68 -1.76
N ILE A 309 -33.12 -26.09 -2.68
CA ILE A 309 -32.89 -27.50 -3.03
C ILE A 309 -31.60 -27.99 -2.34
N PRO A 310 -31.66 -28.95 -1.39
CA PRO A 310 -30.56 -29.34 -0.49
C PRO A 310 -29.23 -29.78 -1.15
N PHE A 311 -29.21 -30.11 -2.45
CA PHE A 311 -28.01 -30.51 -3.20
C PHE A 311 -27.50 -29.44 -4.18
N LEU A 312 -28.38 -28.56 -4.70
CA LEU A 312 -28.01 -27.63 -5.78
C LEU A 312 -27.33 -26.36 -5.25
N GLY A 313 -27.64 -25.91 -4.03
CA GLY A 313 -27.09 -24.66 -3.48
C GLY A 313 -25.57 -24.65 -3.31
N GLY A 314 -24.99 -25.75 -2.81
CA GLY A 314 -23.53 -25.88 -2.60
C GLY A 314 -22.75 -26.07 -3.92
N LEU A 315 -23.27 -26.91 -4.82
CA LEU A 315 -22.67 -27.15 -6.14
C LEU A 315 -22.73 -25.91 -7.02
N SER A 316 -23.87 -25.20 -7.03
CA SER A 316 -24.06 -23.96 -7.79
C SER A 316 -23.07 -22.89 -7.37
N ARG A 317 -22.89 -22.63 -6.08
CA ARG A 317 -22.03 -21.53 -5.62
C ARG A 317 -20.55 -21.77 -5.93
N ASN A 318 -20.05 -22.99 -5.75
CA ASN A 318 -18.66 -23.34 -6.09
C ASN A 318 -18.43 -23.30 -7.61
N ALA A 319 -19.39 -23.81 -8.40
CA ALA A 319 -19.30 -23.76 -9.86
C ALA A 319 -19.38 -22.31 -10.38
N SER A 320 -20.34 -21.51 -9.89
CA SER A 320 -20.51 -20.10 -10.28
C SER A 320 -19.32 -19.25 -9.86
N GLY A 321 -18.75 -19.47 -8.67
CA GLY A 321 -17.54 -18.80 -8.21
C GLY A 321 -16.30 -19.14 -9.07
N PHE A 322 -16.17 -20.40 -9.49
CA PHE A 322 -15.10 -20.84 -10.37
C PHE A 322 -15.25 -20.28 -11.80
N VAL A 323 -16.47 -20.27 -12.35
CA VAL A 323 -16.75 -19.63 -13.64
C VAL A 323 -16.45 -18.13 -13.56
N ALA A 324 -16.89 -17.43 -12.49
CA ALA A 324 -16.58 -16.03 -12.27
C ALA A 324 -15.07 -15.78 -12.16
N PHE A 325 -14.31 -16.67 -11.51
CA PHE A 325 -12.85 -16.62 -11.43
C PHE A 325 -12.20 -16.70 -12.81
N ILE A 326 -12.59 -17.68 -13.64
CA ILE A 326 -12.06 -17.85 -15.00
C ILE A 326 -12.38 -16.62 -15.86
N LEU A 327 -13.64 -16.15 -15.80
CA LEU A 327 -14.06 -14.96 -16.55
C LEU A 327 -13.28 -13.72 -16.10
N ALA A 328 -13.12 -13.52 -14.79
CA ALA A 328 -12.32 -12.43 -14.24
C ALA A 328 -10.86 -12.53 -14.72
N ALA A 329 -10.27 -13.72 -14.74
CA ALA A 329 -8.87 -13.91 -15.15
C ALA A 329 -8.67 -13.59 -16.63
N ILE A 330 -9.61 -13.99 -17.48
CA ILE A 330 -9.60 -13.67 -18.92
C ILE A 330 -9.76 -12.17 -19.12
N LEU A 331 -10.80 -11.57 -18.54
CA LEU A 331 -11.12 -10.15 -18.71
C LEU A 331 -10.03 -9.24 -18.13
N SER A 332 -9.47 -9.57 -16.97
CA SER A 332 -8.36 -8.82 -16.38
C SER A 332 -7.11 -8.93 -17.25
N SER A 333 -6.79 -10.12 -17.76
CA SER A 333 -5.64 -10.32 -18.64
C SER A 333 -5.77 -9.53 -19.94
N VAL A 334 -6.94 -9.58 -20.58
CA VAL A 334 -7.23 -8.78 -21.78
C VAL A 334 -7.12 -7.29 -21.49
N THR A 335 -7.67 -6.83 -20.37
CA THR A 335 -7.60 -5.41 -19.95
C THR A 335 -6.16 -4.95 -19.74
N ILE A 336 -5.36 -5.77 -19.05
CA ILE A 336 -3.93 -5.49 -18.83
C ILE A 336 -3.18 -5.44 -20.16
N LEU A 337 -3.39 -6.41 -21.06
CA LEU A 337 -2.75 -6.43 -22.37
C LEU A 337 -3.11 -5.20 -23.22
N ILE A 338 -4.39 -4.85 -23.27
CA ILE A 338 -4.86 -3.65 -23.96
C ILE A 338 -4.21 -2.41 -23.34
N SER A 339 -4.19 -2.32 -22.01
CA SER A 339 -3.62 -1.16 -21.32
C SER A 339 -2.12 -1.03 -21.57
N ILE A 340 -1.35 -2.13 -21.54
CA ILE A 340 0.08 -2.14 -21.89
C ILE A 340 0.30 -1.61 -23.31
N ILE A 341 -0.52 -2.05 -24.27
CA ILE A 341 -0.42 -1.60 -25.66
C ILE A 341 -0.73 -0.10 -25.74
N LEU A 342 -1.85 0.35 -25.20
CA LEU A 342 -2.30 1.74 -25.30
C LEU A 342 -1.37 2.74 -24.60
N HIS A 343 -0.69 2.33 -23.53
CA HIS A 343 0.28 3.17 -22.82
C HIS A 343 1.71 3.07 -23.37
N SER A 344 1.96 2.27 -24.42
CA SER A 344 3.26 2.12 -25.04
C SER A 344 3.20 2.44 -26.54
N PRO A 345 3.72 3.60 -26.99
CA PRO A 345 3.72 3.98 -28.40
C PRO A 345 4.33 2.89 -29.32
N ILE A 346 5.41 2.25 -28.87
CA ILE A 346 6.07 1.15 -29.61
C ILE A 346 5.12 -0.04 -29.78
N MET A 347 4.41 -0.43 -28.73
CA MET A 347 3.48 -1.55 -28.78
C MET A 347 2.27 -1.27 -29.67
N ILE A 348 1.80 -0.01 -29.72
CA ILE A 348 0.76 0.41 -30.66
C ILE A 348 1.21 0.18 -32.10
N PHE A 349 2.40 0.67 -32.48
CA PHE A 349 2.93 0.48 -33.83
C PHE A 349 3.12 -1.01 -34.18
N LEU A 350 3.62 -1.82 -33.23
CA LEU A 350 3.75 -3.27 -33.42
C LEU A 350 2.39 -3.94 -33.62
N ALA A 351 1.38 -3.58 -32.81
CA ALA A 351 0.04 -4.12 -32.93
C ALA A 351 -0.60 -3.77 -34.29
N LEU A 352 -0.50 -2.51 -34.71
CA LEU A 352 -1.00 -2.06 -36.03
C LEU A 352 -0.28 -2.78 -37.18
N GLY A 353 1.04 -2.95 -37.09
CA GLY A 353 1.83 -3.68 -38.09
C GLY A 353 1.40 -5.15 -38.21
N LEU A 354 1.17 -5.82 -37.07
CA LEU A 354 0.71 -7.22 -37.04
C LEU A 354 -0.70 -7.37 -37.62
N SER A 355 -1.63 -6.48 -37.23
CA SER A 355 -3.00 -6.45 -37.78
C SER A 355 -2.99 -6.18 -39.28
N GLY A 356 -2.17 -5.24 -39.76
CA GLY A 356 -1.98 -4.96 -41.18
C GLY A 356 -1.43 -6.17 -41.95
N PHE A 357 -0.42 -6.86 -41.39
CA PHE A 357 0.14 -8.07 -42.00
C PHE A 357 -0.87 -9.23 -42.06
N ALA A 358 -1.66 -9.43 -41.01
CA ALA A 358 -2.72 -10.44 -40.99
C ALA A 358 -3.81 -10.14 -42.04
N ALA A 359 -4.25 -8.89 -42.15
CA ALA A 359 -5.20 -8.45 -43.18
C ALA A 359 -4.62 -8.63 -44.60
N TYR A 360 -3.34 -8.30 -44.81
CA TYR A 360 -2.64 -8.57 -46.06
C TYR A 360 -2.59 -10.07 -46.41
N ARG A 361 -2.24 -10.92 -45.43
CA ARG A 361 -2.19 -12.38 -45.63
C ARG A 361 -3.58 -12.96 -45.93
N TRP A 362 -4.62 -12.46 -45.26
CA TRP A 362 -5.99 -12.88 -45.48
C TRP A 362 -6.51 -12.47 -46.86
N THR A 363 -6.27 -11.22 -47.28
CA THR A 363 -6.64 -10.73 -48.62
C THR A 363 -5.87 -11.45 -49.72
N LYS A 364 -4.57 -11.72 -49.53
CA LYS A 364 -3.75 -12.52 -50.47
C LYS A 364 -4.24 -13.97 -50.58
N ARG A 365 -4.56 -14.62 -49.45
CA ARG A 365 -5.15 -15.98 -49.45
C ARG A 365 -6.50 -16.01 -50.15
N ARG A 366 -7.34 -14.98 -49.99
CA ARG A 366 -8.61 -14.86 -50.71
C ARG A 366 -8.38 -14.71 -52.22
N LYS A 367 -7.50 -13.81 -52.65
CA LYS A 367 -7.16 -13.62 -54.08
C LYS A 367 -6.65 -14.90 -54.74
N ASN A 368 -5.77 -15.65 -54.07
CA ASN A 368 -5.26 -16.92 -54.61
C ASN A 368 -6.36 -17.98 -54.74
N LYS A 369 -7.26 -18.10 -53.74
CA LYS A 369 -8.41 -19.02 -53.83
C LYS A 369 -9.38 -18.67 -54.96
N THR A 370 -9.57 -17.39 -55.26
CA THR A 370 -10.43 -16.95 -56.37
C THR A 370 -9.77 -17.23 -57.73
N ALA A 371 -8.44 -17.08 -57.83
CA ALA A 371 -7.69 -17.40 -59.04
C ALA A 371 -7.69 -18.90 -59.36
N ASP A 372 -7.47 -19.77 -58.36
CA ASP A 372 -7.51 -21.23 -58.50
C ASP A 372 -8.91 -21.78 -58.83
N ALA A 373 -9.97 -21.03 -58.56
CA ALA A 373 -11.36 -21.40 -58.92
C ALA A 373 -11.79 -20.93 -60.31
N SER A 374 -10.96 -20.09 -60.97
CA SER A 374 -11.21 -19.54 -62.31
C SER A 374 -10.27 -20.09 -63.39
N ALA A 375 -9.31 -20.92 -63.00
CA ALA A 375 -8.45 -21.73 -63.86
C ALA A 375 -8.95 -23.19 -63.84
#